data_AF-A0A932TAQ9-F1
#
_entry.id   AF-A0A932TAQ9-F1
#
_cell.length_a   1.000
_cell.length_b   1.000
_cell.length_c   1.000
_cell.angle_alpha   90.00
_cell.angle_beta   90.00
_cell.angle_gamma   90.00
#
_symmetry.space_group_name_H-M   'P 1'
#
loop_
_entity.id
_entity.type
_entity.pdbx_description
1 polymer ?
#
loop_
_entity_poly.entity_id
_entity_poly.type
_entity_poly.pdbx_seq_one_letter_code
_entity_poly.pdbx_strand_id
1 'polypeptide(L)'
;LYLETAGVNFSEEGIAVDKFGRTSQKHIWAIGDVVKGGPRFTHAAENQARKVLISLLLPIKMKRETQAMPRVTFTDPEVASFGLLETEAEELYGNNKISVYHVPLVENDRAITADKTEGFVKVVTKKMSSQILGASIIGSRAGEMIPELSLAAKEKIPLRKLASLIHPYPTYNLAIRKAADLWLTQTFLPWLKNPLKGVSWKRLLPFLIILMLMIASYSLGIHKYLTIDALKQNYSLLQGYVDGHPVLSPILYILIYAISTAILLPGGAFLSMAGGFLFHVPWGTFYVLVGATLGASALFLAVRAFCIEMLKHMASPFLKKMIKGFQKNAWSYLLFLRLVPLFPFWLINIAAGFFEVNFLTFLWTTFVGIIPGSYAYTQAGAG
;
A
#
# COMPACT_ATOMS: atom_id res chain seq x y z
N LEU A 1 40.18 -19.58 40.96
CA LEU A 1 38.93 -19.33 41.73
C LEU A 1 38.60 -20.62 42.49
N TYR A 2 38.39 -20.58 43.81
CA TYR A 2 38.02 -21.76 44.62
C TYR A 2 36.53 -22.15 44.43
N LEU A 3 36.11 -22.35 43.18
CA LEU A 3 34.70 -22.56 42.81
C LEU A 3 34.14 -23.88 43.34
N GLU A 4 34.97 -24.92 43.42
CA GLU A 4 34.59 -26.21 44.02
C GLU A 4 34.21 -26.06 45.48
N THR A 5 35.02 -25.31 46.25
CA THR A 5 34.74 -25.01 47.67
C THR A 5 33.44 -24.23 47.83
N ALA A 6 33.11 -23.35 46.88
CA ALA A 6 31.86 -22.60 46.86
C ALA A 6 30.65 -23.42 46.34
N GLY A 7 30.83 -24.67 45.92
CA GLY A 7 29.76 -25.51 45.36
C GLY A 7 29.19 -24.97 44.05
N VAL A 8 29.98 -24.23 43.28
CA VAL A 8 29.59 -23.65 41.98
C VAL A 8 29.91 -24.65 40.88
N ASN A 9 28.94 -24.97 40.02
CA ASN A 9 29.17 -25.84 38.87
C ASN A 9 29.87 -25.06 37.74
N PHE A 10 31.03 -25.55 37.29
CA PHE A 10 31.79 -24.98 36.19
C PHE A 10 32.37 -26.07 35.29
N SER A 11 32.85 -25.66 34.12
CA SER A 11 33.58 -26.49 33.15
C SER A 11 34.67 -25.65 32.50
N GLU A 12 35.51 -26.23 31.64
CA GLU A 12 36.48 -25.48 30.84
C GLU A 12 35.83 -24.40 29.96
N GLU A 13 34.58 -24.64 29.55
CA GLU A 13 33.80 -23.68 28.75
C GLU A 13 33.22 -22.51 29.57
N GLY A 14 33.34 -22.55 30.91
CA GLY A 14 32.87 -21.52 31.83
C GLY A 14 31.87 -22.00 32.89
N ILE A 15 31.24 -21.04 33.57
CA ILE A 15 30.25 -21.24 34.64
C ILE A 15 28.85 -21.31 34.05
N ALA A 16 28.11 -22.37 34.38
CA ALA A 16 26.71 -22.51 33.98
C ALA A 16 25.81 -21.60 34.82
N VAL A 17 24.89 -20.88 34.16
CA VAL A 17 23.96 -19.97 34.83
C VAL A 17 22.53 -20.12 34.33
N ASP A 18 21.58 -19.76 35.19
CA ASP A 18 20.17 -19.67 34.81
C ASP A 18 19.88 -18.40 33.98
N LYS A 19 18.61 -18.24 33.58
CA LYS A 19 18.13 -17.07 32.82
C LYS A 19 18.27 -15.73 33.56
N PHE A 20 18.63 -15.72 34.84
CA PHE A 20 18.86 -14.54 35.68
C PHE A 20 20.34 -14.34 36.02
N GLY A 21 21.24 -15.19 35.50
CA GLY A 21 22.68 -15.13 35.75
C GLY A 21 23.12 -15.78 37.06
N ARG A 22 22.25 -16.54 37.73
CA ARG A 22 22.59 -17.26 38.98
C ARG A 22 23.30 -18.57 38.65
N THR A 23 24.29 -18.95 39.45
CA THR A 23 25.01 -20.22 39.30
C THR A 23 24.20 -21.37 39.94
N SER A 24 24.81 -22.55 40.12
CA SER A 24 24.23 -23.64 40.93
C SER A 24 23.92 -23.21 42.37
N GLN A 25 24.62 -22.19 42.88
CA GLN A 25 24.31 -21.52 44.14
C GLN A 25 23.45 -20.28 43.91
N LYS A 26 22.22 -20.27 44.43
CA LYS A 26 21.21 -19.21 44.13
C LYS A 26 21.60 -17.80 44.59
N HIS A 27 22.59 -17.69 45.48
CA HIS A 27 23.13 -16.44 46.03
C HIS A 27 24.46 -16.04 45.37
N ILE A 28 24.90 -16.77 44.34
CA ILE A 28 26.11 -16.48 43.57
C ILE A 28 25.70 -16.25 42.12
N TRP A 29 26.25 -15.22 41.50
CA TRP A 29 26.00 -14.87 40.10
C TRP A 29 27.29 -14.94 39.30
N ALA A 30 27.16 -15.25 38.01
CA ALA A 30 28.24 -15.16 37.03
C ALA A 30 27.75 -14.38 35.80
N ILE A 31 28.58 -13.44 35.34
CA ILE A 31 28.28 -12.51 34.26
C ILE A 31 29.49 -12.31 33.36
N GLY A 32 29.25 -11.86 32.13
CA GLY A 32 30.30 -11.63 31.14
C GLY A 32 30.91 -12.94 30.63
N ASP A 33 32.18 -12.86 30.25
CA ASP A 33 32.87 -13.89 29.46
C ASP A 33 33.07 -15.22 30.20
N VAL A 34 32.99 -15.21 31.53
CA VAL A 34 33.08 -16.42 32.36
C VAL A 34 31.84 -17.32 32.20
N VAL A 35 30.74 -16.79 31.65
CA VAL A 35 29.49 -17.55 31.50
C VAL A 35 29.59 -18.51 30.33
N LYS A 36 29.33 -19.79 30.62
CA LYS A 36 29.31 -20.86 29.63
C LYS A 36 28.34 -20.57 28.49
N GLY A 37 28.84 -20.62 27.25
CA GLY A 37 28.04 -20.39 26.03
C GLY A 37 27.45 -18.99 25.91
N GLY A 38 27.90 -18.03 26.74
CA GLY A 38 27.44 -16.66 26.72
C GLY A 38 28.10 -15.82 25.62
N PRO A 39 27.49 -14.69 25.22
CA PRO A 39 28.13 -13.73 24.33
C PRO A 39 29.36 -13.11 25.02
N ARG A 40 30.51 -13.12 24.34
CA ARG A 40 31.78 -12.55 24.82
C ARG A 40 31.96 -11.12 24.29
N PHE A 41 31.15 -10.21 24.83
CA PHE A 41 31.19 -8.80 24.45
C PHE A 41 31.05 -7.90 25.68
N THR A 42 31.81 -6.80 25.71
CA THR A 42 31.78 -5.82 26.81
C THR A 42 30.38 -5.29 27.07
N HIS A 43 29.65 -4.87 26.03
CA HIS A 43 28.28 -4.36 26.16
C HIS A 43 27.30 -5.43 26.68
N ALA A 44 27.54 -6.71 26.39
CA ALA A 44 26.74 -7.80 26.93
C ALA A 44 27.04 -8.04 28.42
N ALA A 45 28.32 -7.99 28.81
CA ALA A 45 28.76 -8.09 30.20
C ALA A 45 28.20 -6.94 31.05
N GLU A 46 28.27 -5.70 30.56
CA GLU A 46 27.70 -4.52 31.23
C GLU A 46 26.18 -4.63 31.42
N ASN A 47 25.45 -5.09 30.40
CA ASN A 47 24.01 -5.31 30.51
C ASN A 47 23.67 -6.37 31.57
N GLN A 48 24.44 -7.46 31.61
CA GLN A 48 24.28 -8.52 32.60
C GLN A 48 24.59 -7.99 34.01
N ALA A 49 25.67 -7.22 34.19
CA ALA A 49 26.04 -6.59 35.46
C ALA A 49 24.91 -5.72 36.00
N ARG A 50 24.36 -4.82 35.16
CA ARG A 50 23.24 -3.95 35.53
C ARG A 50 22.03 -4.74 36.01
N LYS A 51 21.68 -5.85 35.35
CA LYS A 51 20.54 -6.69 35.71
C LYS A 51 20.74 -7.44 37.01
N VAL A 52 21.94 -7.95 37.24
CA VAL A 52 22.30 -8.59 38.50
C VAL A 52 22.25 -7.58 39.64
N LEU A 53 22.84 -6.39 39.46
CA LEU A 53 22.81 -5.32 40.45
C LEU A 53 21.37 -4.91 40.83
N ILE A 54 20.49 -4.72 39.85
CA ILE A 54 19.07 -4.43 40.11
C ILE A 54 18.40 -5.58 40.87
N SER A 55 18.70 -6.84 40.53
CA SER A 55 18.13 -8.02 41.19
C SER A 55 18.68 -8.25 42.61
N LEU A 56 19.83 -7.66 42.95
CA LEU A 56 20.41 -7.64 44.29
C LEU A 56 19.80 -6.55 45.16
N LEU A 57 19.58 -5.36 44.58
CA LEU A 57 19.09 -4.19 45.31
C LEU A 57 17.57 -4.16 45.45
N LEU A 58 16.84 -4.75 44.51
CA LEU A 58 15.37 -4.71 44.45
C LEU A 58 14.79 -6.13 44.35
N PRO A 59 13.56 -6.37 44.83
CA PRO A 59 12.88 -7.67 44.72
C PRO A 59 12.37 -7.96 43.29
N ILE A 60 13.10 -7.51 42.26
CA ILE A 60 12.75 -7.64 40.84
C ILE A 60 13.73 -8.60 40.18
N LYS A 61 13.22 -9.67 39.57
CA LYS A 61 14.06 -10.63 38.83
C LYS A 61 14.19 -10.21 37.36
N MET A 62 15.39 -9.80 36.95
CA MET A 62 15.65 -9.41 35.57
C MET A 62 16.26 -10.54 34.73
N LYS A 63 15.59 -10.93 33.64
CA LYS A 63 16.11 -11.95 32.73
C LYS A 63 17.28 -11.42 31.90
N ARG A 64 18.26 -12.27 31.63
CA ARG A 64 19.29 -12.06 30.60
C ARG A 64 18.60 -11.85 29.25
N GLU A 65 19.10 -10.87 28.49
CA GLU A 65 18.56 -10.52 27.17
C GLU A 65 19.62 -10.84 26.13
N THR A 66 19.20 -11.52 25.07
CA THR A 66 20.05 -11.85 23.93
C THR A 66 19.38 -11.49 22.61
N GLN A 67 18.12 -11.04 22.63
CA GLN A 67 17.41 -10.64 21.43
C GLN A 67 18.07 -9.42 20.80
N ALA A 68 18.30 -9.50 19.49
CA ALA A 68 18.88 -8.43 18.67
C ALA A 68 20.21 -7.87 19.22
N MET A 69 21.03 -8.72 19.85
CA MET A 69 22.35 -8.32 20.36
C MET A 69 23.27 -7.92 19.19
N PRO A 70 23.75 -6.66 19.11
CA PRO A 70 24.66 -6.23 18.06
C PRO A 70 26.06 -6.80 18.28
N ARG A 71 26.76 -7.07 17.18
CA ARG A 71 28.16 -7.49 17.15
C ARG A 71 28.88 -6.63 16.13
N VAL A 72 30.03 -6.08 16.50
CA VAL A 72 30.79 -5.16 15.66
C VAL A 72 32.26 -5.56 15.64
N THR A 73 32.83 -5.64 14.44
CA THR A 73 34.26 -5.74 14.20
C THR A 73 34.74 -4.39 13.68
N PHE A 74 35.63 -3.73 14.43
CA PHE A 74 36.11 -2.36 14.16
C PHE A 74 37.29 -2.33 13.17
N THR A 75 37.15 -3.02 12.04
CA THR A 75 38.03 -2.88 10.88
C THR A 75 37.70 -1.61 10.09
N ASP A 76 38.48 -1.28 9.06
CA ASP A 76 38.12 -0.26 8.06
C ASP A 76 37.91 -0.93 6.70
N PRO A 77 36.67 -1.05 6.19
CA PRO A 77 35.41 -0.64 6.81
C PRO A 77 34.98 -1.53 8.00
N GLU A 78 34.10 -1.00 8.86
CA GLU A 78 33.55 -1.74 10.00
C GLU A 78 32.55 -2.80 9.52
N VAL A 79 32.39 -3.88 10.31
CA VAL A 79 31.39 -4.93 10.07
C VAL A 79 30.49 -5.06 11.29
N ALA A 80 29.22 -4.73 11.15
CA ALA A 80 28.23 -4.80 12.22
C ALA A 80 27.06 -5.72 11.86
N SER A 81 26.57 -6.54 12.80
CA SER A 81 25.43 -7.42 12.56
C SER A 81 24.66 -7.80 13.82
N PHE A 82 23.40 -8.22 13.66
CA PHE A 82 22.63 -8.93 14.69
C PHE A 82 21.59 -9.85 14.05
N GLY A 83 21.06 -10.79 14.85
CA GLY A 83 19.94 -11.63 14.43
C GLY A 83 20.32 -12.63 13.35
N LEU A 84 19.32 -13.03 12.57
CA LEU A 84 19.48 -14.06 11.54
C LEU A 84 20.19 -13.53 10.30
N LEU A 85 21.09 -14.34 9.77
CA LEU A 85 21.57 -14.20 8.40
C LEU A 85 20.47 -14.57 7.40
N GLU A 86 20.67 -14.21 6.15
CA GLU A 86 19.77 -14.54 5.05
C GLU A 86 19.57 -16.05 4.91
N THR A 87 20.66 -16.82 4.88
CA THR A 87 20.62 -18.29 4.78
C THR A 87 19.87 -18.93 5.96
N GLU A 88 20.14 -18.48 7.18
CA GLU A 88 19.44 -18.95 8.40
C GLU A 88 17.94 -18.61 8.37
N ALA A 89 17.59 -17.41 7.88
CA ALA A 89 16.20 -17.00 7.75
C ALA A 89 15.46 -17.79 6.66
N GLU A 90 16.15 -18.14 5.57
CA GLU A 90 15.62 -19.00 4.51
C GLU A 90 15.35 -20.42 5.03
N GLU A 91 16.28 -21.01 5.78
CA GLU A 91 16.11 -22.33 6.39
C GLU A 91 14.94 -22.35 7.38
N LEU A 92 14.81 -21.32 8.23
CA LEU A 92 13.80 -21.28 9.29
C LEU A 92 12.39 -20.93 8.79
N TYR A 93 12.26 -20.04 7.80
CA TYR A 93 10.96 -19.52 7.37
C TYR A 93 10.57 -19.91 5.93
N GLY A 94 11.54 -20.31 5.12
CA GLY A 94 11.41 -20.49 3.68
C GLY A 94 11.52 -19.16 2.92
N ASN A 95 12.17 -19.19 1.76
CA ASN A 95 12.43 -18.03 0.90
C ASN A 95 11.15 -17.20 0.61
N ASN A 96 10.00 -17.87 0.41
CA ASN A 96 8.73 -17.19 0.13
C ASN A 96 8.17 -16.33 1.28
N LYS A 97 8.65 -16.51 2.51
CA LYS A 97 8.15 -15.79 3.70
C LYS A 97 9.06 -14.66 4.17
N ILE A 98 10.27 -14.56 3.62
CA ILE A 98 11.23 -13.52 3.98
C ILE A 98 11.41 -12.51 2.85
N SER A 99 12.10 -11.42 3.14
CA SER A 99 12.58 -10.46 2.15
C SER A 99 13.88 -9.86 2.63
N VAL A 100 14.80 -9.68 1.69
CA VAL A 100 16.15 -9.18 1.92
C VAL A 100 16.30 -7.86 1.17
N TYR A 101 16.72 -6.83 1.89
CA TYR A 101 16.94 -5.50 1.33
C TYR A 101 18.41 -5.19 1.39
N HIS A 102 19.01 -4.93 0.23
CA HIS A 102 20.42 -4.63 0.07
C HIS A 102 20.58 -3.22 -0.50
N VAL A 103 21.28 -2.35 0.23
CA VAL A 103 21.54 -0.96 -0.15
C VAL A 103 23.05 -0.73 -0.18
N PRO A 104 23.66 -0.62 -1.37
CA PRO A 104 25.07 -0.26 -1.50
C PRO A 104 25.36 1.14 -0.93
N LEU A 105 26.49 1.31 -0.23
CA LEU A 105 26.87 2.63 0.29
C LEU A 105 27.36 3.60 -0.80
N VAL A 106 27.67 3.12 -2.00
CA VAL A 106 27.91 3.98 -3.18
C VAL A 106 26.68 4.81 -3.57
N GLU A 107 25.48 4.44 -3.12
CA GLU A 107 24.27 5.24 -3.31
C GLU A 107 24.00 6.19 -2.13
N ASN A 108 24.82 6.20 -1.07
CA ASN A 108 24.59 7.05 0.10
C ASN A 108 25.38 8.37 -0.02
N ASP A 109 24.67 9.49 -0.09
CA ASP A 109 25.28 10.82 -0.25
C ASP A 109 26.33 11.16 0.81
N ARG A 110 26.12 10.74 2.08
CA ARG A 110 27.12 10.99 3.13
C ARG A 110 28.39 10.18 2.87
N ALA A 111 28.26 8.90 2.51
CA ALA A 111 29.37 8.04 2.15
C ALA A 111 30.15 8.58 0.94
N ILE A 112 29.44 9.12 -0.06
CA ILE A 112 30.04 9.79 -1.23
C ILE A 112 30.83 11.04 -0.79
N THR A 113 30.22 11.93 0.00
CA THR A 113 30.89 13.16 0.45
C THR A 113 32.11 12.91 1.35
N ALA A 114 32.17 11.73 1.96
CA ALA A 114 33.26 11.30 2.84
C ALA A 114 34.29 10.42 2.12
N ASP A 115 34.12 10.13 0.83
CA ASP A 115 34.94 9.19 0.06
C ASP A 115 35.09 7.81 0.72
N LYS A 116 33.97 7.32 1.28
CA LYS A 116 33.88 6.07 2.06
C LYS A 116 32.66 5.26 1.63
N THR A 117 32.58 4.97 0.32
CA THR A 117 31.43 4.29 -0.32
C THR A 117 31.48 2.76 -0.27
N GLU A 118 32.56 2.18 0.27
CA GLU A 118 32.73 0.74 0.39
C GLU A 118 31.70 0.13 1.34
N GLY A 119 31.09 -0.98 0.91
CA GLY A 119 30.15 -1.76 1.71
C GLY A 119 28.68 -1.49 1.42
N PHE A 120 27.81 -1.93 2.33
CA PHE A 120 26.37 -1.97 2.16
C PHE A 120 25.61 -2.11 3.49
N VAL A 121 24.32 -1.78 3.46
CA VAL A 121 23.34 -2.15 4.47
C VAL A 121 22.48 -3.30 3.93
N LYS A 122 22.44 -4.42 4.67
CA LYS A 122 21.57 -5.57 4.40
C LYS A 122 20.60 -5.80 5.56
N VAL A 123 19.31 -5.85 5.27
CA VAL A 123 18.25 -6.09 6.28
C VAL A 123 17.39 -7.28 5.86
N VAL A 124 17.25 -8.26 6.75
CA VAL A 124 16.41 -9.44 6.56
C VAL A 124 15.12 -9.26 7.35
N THR A 125 13.98 -9.45 6.70
CA THR A 125 12.65 -9.26 7.32
C THR A 125 11.68 -10.38 6.96
N LYS A 126 10.59 -10.52 7.73
CA LYS A 126 9.39 -11.21 7.25
C LYS A 126 8.72 -10.39 6.15
N LYS A 127 8.39 -11.02 5.02
CA LYS A 127 7.90 -10.37 3.78
C LYS A 127 6.76 -9.38 4.00
N MET A 128 5.62 -9.85 4.52
CA MET A 128 4.42 -9.00 4.67
C MET A 128 4.47 -8.10 5.92
N SER A 129 4.88 -8.65 7.05
CA SER A 129 4.87 -7.89 8.31
C SER A 129 6.06 -6.95 8.44
N SER A 130 7.07 -7.03 7.56
CA SER A 130 8.35 -6.31 7.65
C SER A 130 9.00 -6.42 9.03
N GLN A 131 8.72 -7.49 9.78
CA GLN A 131 9.36 -7.72 11.07
C GLN A 131 10.84 -8.00 10.82
N ILE A 132 11.73 -7.21 11.40
CA ILE A 132 13.18 -7.37 11.24
C ILE A 132 13.61 -8.67 11.94
N LEU A 133 14.31 -9.53 11.19
CA LEU A 133 14.85 -10.81 11.66
C LEU A 133 16.35 -10.72 11.94
N GLY A 134 17.04 -9.88 11.17
CA GLY A 134 18.47 -9.61 11.33
C GLY A 134 18.93 -8.52 10.36
N ALA A 135 20.14 -8.05 10.58
CA ALA A 135 20.79 -7.07 9.71
C ALA A 135 22.30 -7.25 9.70
N SER A 136 22.93 -6.82 8.61
CA SER A 136 24.37 -6.75 8.45
C SER A 136 24.72 -5.43 7.77
N ILE A 137 25.68 -4.70 8.31
CA ILE A 137 26.17 -3.44 7.77
C ILE A 137 27.69 -3.58 7.62
N ILE A 138 28.19 -3.38 6.40
CA ILE A 138 29.61 -3.19 6.13
C ILE A 138 29.77 -1.75 5.67
N GLY A 139 30.66 -0.99 6.30
CA GLY A 139 30.91 0.39 5.92
C GLY A 139 31.48 1.25 7.04
N SER A 140 31.80 2.49 6.72
CA SER A 140 32.18 3.46 7.75
C SER A 140 31.04 3.67 8.75
N ARG A 141 31.35 3.65 10.05
CA ARG A 141 30.37 3.86 11.14
C ARG A 141 29.31 2.76 11.28
N ALA A 142 29.55 1.55 10.76
CA ALA A 142 28.58 0.45 10.84
C ALA A 142 28.14 0.14 12.29
N GLY A 143 29.07 0.22 13.25
CA GLY A 143 28.82 0.04 14.68
C GLY A 143 27.92 1.10 15.30
N GLU A 144 27.86 2.30 14.73
CA GLU A 144 26.96 3.38 15.15
C GLU A 144 25.61 3.34 14.43
N MET A 145 25.55 2.72 13.25
CA MET A 145 24.32 2.55 12.48
C MET A 145 23.47 1.38 12.99
N ILE A 146 24.11 0.24 13.31
CA ILE A 146 23.41 -1.00 13.70
C ILE A 146 22.47 -0.87 14.92
N PRO A 147 22.71 0.02 15.92
CA PRO A 147 21.83 0.16 17.07
C PRO A 147 20.39 0.53 16.69
N GLU A 148 20.16 1.33 15.64
CA GLU A 148 18.82 1.70 15.18
C GLU A 148 18.00 0.47 14.78
N LEU A 149 18.58 -0.40 13.95
CA LEU A 149 17.94 -1.63 13.51
C LEU A 149 17.78 -2.64 14.66
N SER A 150 18.77 -2.70 15.57
CA SER A 150 18.71 -3.59 16.74
C SER A 150 17.59 -3.20 17.70
N LEU A 151 17.41 -1.89 17.95
CA LEU A 151 16.32 -1.34 18.74
C LEU A 151 14.98 -1.65 18.08
N ALA A 152 14.87 -1.40 16.77
CA ALA A 152 13.65 -1.69 16.03
C ALA A 152 13.28 -3.18 16.09
N ALA A 153 14.26 -4.08 15.93
CA ALA A 153 14.04 -5.53 16.04
C ALA A 153 13.64 -5.97 17.45
N LYS A 154 14.27 -5.42 18.48
CA LYS A 154 13.96 -5.69 19.89
C LYS A 154 12.53 -5.26 20.24
N GLU A 155 12.17 -4.03 19.88
CA GLU A 155 10.84 -3.45 20.14
C GLU A 155 9.77 -3.92 19.13
N LYS A 156 10.13 -4.85 18.22
CA LYS A 156 9.26 -5.38 17.17
C LYS A 156 8.67 -4.30 16.27
N ILE A 157 9.38 -3.18 16.11
CA ILE A 157 9.06 -2.12 15.16
C ILE A 157 9.37 -2.67 13.76
N PRO A 158 8.37 -2.72 12.87
CA PRO A 158 8.57 -3.24 11.52
C PRO A 158 9.39 -2.26 10.68
N LEU A 159 10.24 -2.78 9.78
CA LEU A 159 11.12 -1.99 8.91
C LEU A 159 10.35 -0.89 8.16
N ARG A 160 9.11 -1.16 7.72
CA ARG A 160 8.27 -0.16 7.03
C ARG A 160 8.02 1.13 7.83
N LYS A 161 8.11 1.10 9.16
CA LYS A 161 7.97 2.31 9.99
C LYS A 161 9.23 3.19 9.94
N LEU A 162 10.40 2.61 9.64
CA LEU A 162 11.63 3.37 9.43
C LEU A 162 11.60 4.16 8.12
N ALA A 163 10.82 3.74 7.13
CA ALA A 163 10.63 4.51 5.88
C ALA A 163 9.97 5.88 6.13
N SER A 164 9.03 5.95 7.08
CA SER A 164 8.37 7.20 7.50
C SER A 164 9.17 8.02 8.52
N LEU A 165 10.24 7.45 9.08
CA LEU A 165 11.07 8.16 10.05
C LEU A 165 11.94 9.20 9.32
N ILE A 166 11.86 10.45 9.76
CA ILE A 166 12.69 11.54 9.23
C ILE A 166 14.13 11.35 9.72
N HIS A 167 14.98 10.85 8.84
CA HIS A 167 16.41 10.76 9.06
C HIS A 167 17.08 12.10 8.67
N PRO A 168 18.02 12.62 9.47
CA PRO A 168 18.79 13.79 9.08
C PRO A 168 19.58 13.56 7.79
N TYR A 169 19.71 14.63 7.00
CA TYR A 169 20.42 14.62 5.72
C TYR A 169 21.64 15.57 5.76
N PRO A 170 22.81 15.18 5.24
CA PRO A 170 23.19 13.83 4.79
C PRO A 170 23.77 12.98 5.95
N THR A 171 23.29 11.75 6.14
CA THR A 171 23.84 10.79 7.14
C THR A 171 23.94 9.37 6.59
N TYR A 172 24.80 8.54 7.21
CA TYR A 172 24.92 7.12 6.85
C TYR A 172 23.61 6.35 7.10
N ASN A 173 22.85 6.69 8.16
CA ASN A 173 21.57 6.05 8.48
C ASN A 173 20.51 6.24 7.38
N LEU A 174 20.67 7.17 6.43
CA LEU A 174 19.80 7.22 5.24
C LEU A 174 19.85 5.92 4.43
N ALA A 175 20.92 5.13 4.50
CA ALA A 175 20.97 3.79 3.91
C ALA A 175 19.96 2.82 4.56
N ILE A 176 19.70 2.95 5.87
CA ILE A 176 18.66 2.20 6.59
C ILE A 176 17.27 2.63 6.12
N ARG A 177 17.03 3.93 5.98
CA ARG A 177 15.78 4.46 5.40
C ARG A 177 15.56 3.94 3.98
N LYS A 178 16.59 3.98 3.12
CA LYS A 178 16.53 3.42 1.76
C LYS A 178 16.17 1.93 1.77
N ALA A 179 16.72 1.14 2.70
CA ALA A 179 16.38 -0.27 2.84
C ALA A 179 14.89 -0.44 3.22
N ALA A 180 14.34 0.45 4.03
CA ALA A 180 12.91 0.48 4.34
C ALA A 180 12.03 0.91 3.15
N ASP A 181 12.49 1.84 2.32
CA ASP A 181 11.79 2.24 1.09
C ASP A 181 11.76 1.10 0.05
N LEU A 182 12.81 0.25 0.01
CA LEU A 182 12.82 -0.97 -0.81
C LEU A 182 11.71 -1.94 -0.41
N TRP A 183 11.34 -2.04 0.88
CA TRP A 183 10.18 -2.83 1.29
C TRP A 183 8.89 -2.33 0.61
N LEU A 184 8.65 -1.02 0.60
CA LEU A 184 7.45 -0.43 -0.02
C LEU A 184 7.43 -0.70 -1.53
N THR A 185 8.55 -0.46 -2.20
CA THR A 185 8.62 -0.59 -3.67
C THR A 185 8.60 -2.04 -4.15
N GLN A 186 9.29 -2.96 -3.44
CA GLN A 186 9.38 -4.37 -3.85
C GLN A 186 8.20 -5.21 -3.37
N THR A 187 7.62 -4.89 -2.20
CA THR A 187 6.55 -5.70 -1.60
C THR A 187 5.16 -5.15 -1.91
N PHE A 188 4.99 -3.82 -1.89
CA PHE A 188 3.67 -3.19 -2.04
C PHE A 188 3.41 -2.67 -3.45
N LEU A 189 4.43 -2.09 -4.10
CA LEU A 189 4.31 -1.49 -5.44
C LEU A 189 4.91 -2.28 -6.62
N PRO A 190 5.15 -3.62 -6.59
CA PRO A 190 5.74 -4.30 -7.74
C PRO A 190 4.86 -4.20 -9.01
N TRP A 191 3.56 -3.95 -8.85
CA TRP A 191 2.61 -3.72 -9.94
C TRP A 191 2.78 -2.38 -10.67
N LEU A 192 3.31 -1.33 -10.00
CA LEU A 192 3.56 -0.03 -10.64
C LEU A 192 4.78 -0.06 -11.57
N LYS A 193 5.72 -0.98 -11.36
CA LYS A 193 6.94 -1.04 -12.19
C LYS A 193 6.69 -1.52 -13.62
N ASN A 194 5.58 -2.22 -13.87
CA ASN A 194 5.24 -2.77 -15.18
C ASN A 194 3.72 -3.08 -15.29
N PRO A 195 2.84 -2.05 -15.24
CA PRO A 195 1.38 -2.25 -15.17
C PRO A 195 0.81 -2.93 -16.43
N LEU A 196 1.51 -2.84 -17.56
CA LEU A 196 1.10 -3.40 -18.85
C LEU A 196 1.66 -4.82 -19.10
N LYS A 197 2.49 -5.35 -18.20
CA LYS A 197 3.13 -6.66 -18.40
C LYS A 197 2.07 -7.77 -18.38
N GLY A 198 1.91 -8.43 -19.52
CA GLY A 198 0.92 -9.50 -19.71
C GLY A 198 -0.42 -9.05 -20.29
N VAL A 199 -0.65 -7.75 -20.48
CA VAL A 199 -1.89 -7.23 -21.08
C VAL A 199 -1.83 -7.34 -22.60
N SER A 200 -2.78 -8.07 -23.20
CA SER A 200 -2.89 -8.15 -24.66
C SER A 200 -3.27 -6.80 -25.28
N TRP A 201 -2.63 -6.42 -26.39
CA TRP A 201 -2.94 -5.18 -27.13
C TRP A 201 -4.43 -5.05 -27.50
N LYS A 202 -5.09 -6.17 -27.82
CA LYS A 202 -6.53 -6.18 -28.16
C LYS A 202 -7.43 -5.75 -27.01
N ARG A 203 -6.98 -5.93 -25.76
CA ARG A 203 -7.72 -5.53 -24.55
C ARG A 203 -7.43 -4.10 -24.11
N LEU A 204 -6.37 -3.48 -24.65
CA LEU A 204 -6.11 -2.04 -24.52
C LEU A 204 -7.00 -1.21 -25.45
N LEU A 205 -7.49 -1.79 -26.56
CA LEU A 205 -8.27 -1.09 -27.58
C LEU A 205 -9.48 -0.33 -27.00
N PRO A 206 -10.37 -0.91 -26.16
CA PRO A 206 -11.52 -0.16 -25.64
C PRO A 206 -11.12 1.06 -24.82
N PHE A 207 -10.06 0.95 -24.01
CA PHE A 207 -9.55 2.05 -23.21
C PHE A 207 -8.91 3.14 -24.07
N LEU A 208 -8.10 2.75 -25.06
CA LEU A 208 -7.48 3.69 -26.00
C LEU A 208 -8.54 4.40 -26.86
N ILE A 209 -9.60 3.71 -27.27
CA ILE A 209 -10.73 4.28 -28.01
C ILE A 209 -11.46 5.31 -27.13
N ILE A 210 -11.78 4.97 -25.88
CA ILE A 210 -12.40 5.90 -24.92
C ILE A 210 -11.53 7.13 -24.72
N LEU A 211 -10.21 6.95 -24.50
CA LEU A 211 -9.27 8.03 -24.31
C LEU A 211 -9.16 8.93 -25.55
N MET A 212 -9.08 8.34 -26.74
CA MET A 212 -9.04 9.06 -28.01
C MET A 212 -10.32 9.89 -28.22
N LEU A 213 -11.50 9.29 -27.99
CA LEU A 213 -12.79 9.98 -28.11
C LEU A 213 -12.94 11.11 -27.08
N MET A 214 -12.44 10.91 -25.85
CA MET A 214 -12.40 11.95 -24.82
C MET A 214 -11.52 13.13 -25.25
N ILE A 215 -10.33 12.87 -25.80
CA ILE A 215 -9.42 13.92 -26.30
C ILE A 215 -10.05 14.64 -27.49
N ALA A 216 -10.61 13.90 -28.46
CA ALA A 216 -11.23 14.46 -29.65
C ALA A 216 -12.46 15.33 -29.32
N SER A 217 -13.31 14.88 -28.38
CA SER A 217 -14.47 15.67 -27.96
C SER A 217 -14.08 16.96 -27.24
N TYR A 218 -13.00 16.95 -26.46
CA TYR A 218 -12.48 18.15 -25.81
C TYR A 218 -11.86 19.12 -26.82
N SER A 219 -11.07 18.62 -27.78
CA SER A 219 -10.43 19.45 -28.81
C SER A 219 -11.44 20.07 -29.78
N LEU A 220 -12.51 19.35 -30.11
CA LEU A 220 -13.64 19.86 -30.90
C LEU A 220 -14.54 20.85 -30.13
N GLY A 221 -14.29 21.06 -28.84
CA GLY A 221 -15.04 22.02 -28.04
C GLY A 221 -16.46 21.59 -27.68
N ILE A 222 -16.78 20.29 -27.74
CA ILE A 222 -18.14 19.76 -27.45
C ILE A 222 -18.62 20.19 -26.06
N HIS A 223 -17.70 20.26 -25.10
CA HIS A 223 -17.97 20.71 -23.73
C HIS A 223 -18.55 22.14 -23.65
N LYS A 224 -18.31 23.01 -24.65
CA LYS A 224 -18.88 24.36 -24.70
C LYS A 224 -20.39 24.36 -24.97
N TYR A 225 -20.87 23.36 -25.71
CA TYR A 225 -22.30 23.17 -26.01
C TYR A 225 -23.05 22.47 -24.88
N LEU A 226 -22.34 21.76 -24.00
CA LEU A 226 -22.89 21.12 -22.80
C LEU A 226 -22.93 22.10 -21.63
N THR A 227 -23.53 23.27 -21.85
CA THR A 227 -23.69 24.33 -20.85
C THR A 227 -25.15 24.78 -20.75
N ILE A 228 -25.54 25.34 -19.61
CA ILE A 228 -26.91 25.85 -19.39
C ILE A 228 -27.23 26.97 -20.39
N ASP A 229 -26.28 27.85 -20.67
CA ASP A 229 -26.48 28.98 -21.58
C ASP A 229 -26.74 28.51 -23.01
N ALA A 230 -25.98 27.51 -23.49
CA ALA A 230 -26.19 26.92 -24.81
C ALA A 230 -27.56 26.22 -24.91
N LEU A 231 -27.99 25.51 -23.86
CA LEU A 231 -29.33 24.89 -23.80
C LEU A 231 -30.44 25.93 -23.85
N LYS A 232 -30.33 27.02 -23.08
CA LYS A 232 -31.31 28.11 -23.06
C LYS A 232 -31.38 28.83 -24.41
N GLN A 233 -30.25 29.15 -25.02
CA GLN A 233 -30.19 29.84 -26.32
C GLN A 233 -30.84 29.02 -27.45
N ASN A 234 -30.76 27.69 -27.39
CA ASN A 234 -31.30 26.80 -28.41
C ASN A 234 -32.65 26.17 -28.02
N TYR A 235 -33.30 26.65 -26.96
CA TYR A 235 -34.48 26.00 -26.40
C TYR A 235 -35.62 25.83 -27.41
N SER A 236 -36.01 26.91 -28.09
CA SER A 236 -37.13 26.89 -29.04
C SER A 236 -36.90 25.90 -30.19
N LEU A 237 -35.67 25.79 -30.67
CA LEU A 237 -35.27 24.83 -31.70
C LEU A 237 -35.37 23.39 -31.16
N LEU A 238 -34.77 23.14 -30.01
CA LEU A 238 -34.75 21.81 -29.41
C LEU A 238 -36.15 21.32 -29.04
N GLN A 239 -36.98 22.20 -28.44
CA GLN A 239 -38.35 21.87 -28.10
C GLN A 239 -39.19 21.60 -29.35
N GLY A 240 -39.08 22.45 -30.39
CA GLY A 240 -39.77 22.22 -31.66
C GLY A 240 -39.36 20.90 -32.34
N TYR A 241 -38.10 20.50 -32.20
CA TYR A 241 -37.65 19.19 -32.70
C TYR A 241 -38.21 18.02 -31.89
N VAL A 242 -38.22 18.14 -30.55
CA VAL A 242 -38.79 17.13 -29.64
C VAL A 242 -40.27 16.92 -29.90
N ASP A 243 -41.03 18.02 -30.03
CA ASP A 243 -42.47 17.99 -30.30
C ASP A 243 -42.76 17.40 -31.68
N GLY A 244 -41.91 17.67 -32.67
CA GLY A 244 -42.01 17.10 -34.02
C GLY A 244 -41.59 15.63 -34.13
N HIS A 245 -40.78 15.11 -33.19
CA HIS A 245 -40.24 13.75 -33.22
C HIS A 245 -40.26 13.08 -31.84
N PRO A 246 -41.45 12.72 -31.32
CA PRO A 246 -41.62 12.24 -29.94
C PRO A 246 -40.96 10.88 -29.66
N VAL A 247 -40.70 10.06 -30.69
CA VAL A 247 -40.03 8.75 -30.54
C VAL A 247 -38.52 8.85 -30.76
N LEU A 248 -38.09 9.58 -31.78
CA LEU A 248 -36.67 9.69 -32.14
C LEU A 248 -35.89 10.50 -31.11
N SER A 249 -36.49 11.57 -30.58
CA SER A 249 -35.80 12.50 -29.67
C SER A 249 -35.38 11.84 -28.34
N PRO A 250 -36.23 11.04 -27.66
CA PRO A 250 -35.80 10.26 -26.50
C PRO A 250 -34.67 9.27 -26.81
N ILE A 251 -34.73 8.58 -27.96
CA ILE A 251 -33.70 7.60 -28.36
C ILE A 251 -32.36 8.30 -28.58
N LEU A 252 -32.35 9.41 -29.32
CA LEU A 252 -31.16 10.21 -29.54
C LEU A 252 -30.59 10.77 -28.23
N TYR A 253 -31.46 11.28 -27.36
CA TYR A 253 -31.05 11.78 -26.04
C TYR A 253 -30.39 10.67 -25.20
N ILE A 254 -31.00 9.48 -25.12
CA ILE A 254 -30.44 8.31 -24.42
C ILE A 254 -29.07 7.94 -25.00
N LEU A 255 -28.94 7.92 -26.33
CA LEU A 255 -27.69 7.59 -27.01
C LEU A 255 -26.59 8.63 -26.73
N ILE A 256 -26.91 9.93 -26.83
CA ILE A 256 -25.98 11.02 -26.53
C ILE A 256 -25.52 10.92 -25.08
N TYR A 257 -26.45 10.70 -24.14
CA TYR A 257 -26.13 10.56 -22.73
C TYR A 257 -25.23 9.34 -22.48
N ALA A 258 -25.56 8.19 -23.07
CA ALA A 258 -24.80 6.96 -22.95
C ALA A 258 -23.38 7.11 -23.52
N ILE A 259 -23.24 7.71 -24.70
CA ILE A 259 -21.94 7.98 -25.32
C ILE A 259 -21.14 8.92 -24.42
N SER A 260 -21.70 10.08 -24.05
CA SER A 260 -21.05 11.06 -23.17
C SER A 260 -20.54 10.43 -21.87
N THR A 261 -21.35 9.56 -21.27
CA THR A 261 -20.99 8.84 -20.05
C THR A 261 -19.88 7.82 -20.28
N ALA A 262 -19.95 7.05 -21.38
CA ALA A 262 -18.96 6.04 -21.72
C ALA A 262 -17.58 6.64 -22.01
N ILE A 263 -17.53 7.81 -22.64
CA ILE A 263 -16.28 8.52 -22.97
C ILE A 263 -15.82 9.51 -21.89
N LEU A 264 -16.39 9.43 -20.69
CA LEU A 264 -15.98 10.24 -19.53
C LEU A 264 -16.09 11.77 -19.74
N LEU A 265 -17.02 12.21 -20.59
CA LEU A 265 -17.23 13.63 -20.84
C LEU A 265 -17.80 14.34 -19.60
N PRO A 266 -17.17 15.44 -19.14
CA PRO A 266 -17.74 16.30 -18.11
C PRO A 266 -19.03 16.94 -18.63
N GLY A 267 -20.11 16.88 -17.85
CA GLY A 267 -21.39 17.50 -18.22
C GLY A 267 -22.65 16.66 -17.97
N GLY A 268 -22.54 15.51 -17.33
CA GLY A 268 -23.70 14.68 -16.98
C GLY A 268 -24.80 15.43 -16.19
N ALA A 269 -24.43 16.40 -15.36
CA ALA A 269 -25.37 17.27 -14.67
C ALA A 269 -26.17 18.15 -15.66
N PHE A 270 -25.49 18.77 -16.64
CA PHE A 270 -26.13 19.59 -17.67
C PHE A 270 -27.01 18.76 -18.61
N LEU A 271 -26.55 17.57 -19.00
CA LEU A 271 -27.38 16.63 -19.75
C LEU A 271 -28.62 16.23 -18.96
N SER A 272 -28.47 15.95 -17.65
CA SER A 272 -29.61 15.61 -16.79
C SER A 272 -30.62 16.76 -16.68
N MET A 273 -30.15 18.01 -16.54
CA MET A 273 -31.01 19.19 -16.59
C MET A 273 -31.72 19.31 -17.94
N ALA A 274 -31.00 19.09 -19.06
CA ALA A 274 -31.57 19.10 -20.40
C ALA A 274 -32.69 18.06 -20.55
N GLY A 275 -32.57 16.89 -19.91
CA GLY A 275 -33.63 15.88 -19.89
C GLY A 275 -34.94 16.39 -19.29
N GLY A 276 -34.87 17.10 -18.17
CA GLY A 276 -36.06 17.73 -17.56
C GLY A 276 -36.60 18.90 -18.37
N PHE A 277 -35.70 19.69 -18.96
CA PHE A 277 -36.00 20.84 -19.80
C PHE A 277 -36.75 20.47 -21.09
N LEU A 278 -36.43 19.31 -21.70
CA LEU A 278 -36.96 18.89 -23.00
C LEU A 278 -38.12 17.90 -22.92
N PHE A 279 -38.13 16.99 -21.93
CA PHE A 279 -39.04 15.83 -21.92
C PHE A 279 -40.00 15.81 -20.72
N HIS A 280 -40.02 16.87 -19.90
CA HIS A 280 -40.63 16.89 -18.57
C HIS A 280 -39.96 15.94 -17.58
N VAL A 281 -40.14 16.21 -16.29
CA VAL A 281 -39.35 15.58 -15.21
C VAL A 281 -39.44 14.05 -15.17
N PRO A 282 -40.63 13.40 -15.22
CA PRO A 282 -40.68 11.94 -15.11
C PRO A 282 -39.98 11.21 -16.25
N TRP A 283 -40.22 11.66 -17.49
CA TRP A 283 -39.64 11.05 -18.70
C TRP A 283 -38.17 11.43 -18.87
N GLY A 284 -37.82 12.70 -18.63
CA GLY A 284 -36.44 13.16 -18.57
C GLY A 284 -35.61 12.36 -17.58
N THR A 285 -36.14 12.13 -16.37
CA THR A 285 -35.50 11.25 -15.37
C THR A 285 -35.31 9.85 -15.92
N PHE A 286 -36.37 9.24 -16.45
CA PHE A 286 -36.29 7.89 -17.00
C PHE A 286 -35.23 7.76 -18.11
N TYR A 287 -35.19 8.70 -19.06
CA TYR A 287 -34.21 8.70 -20.15
C TYR A 287 -32.78 8.90 -19.65
N VAL A 288 -32.58 9.75 -18.63
CA VAL A 288 -31.28 9.90 -17.94
C VAL A 288 -30.87 8.56 -17.31
N LEU A 289 -31.77 7.87 -16.60
CA LEU A 289 -31.45 6.59 -15.96
C LEU A 289 -30.99 5.55 -16.97
N VAL A 290 -31.70 5.44 -18.10
CA VAL A 290 -31.35 4.50 -19.17
C VAL A 290 -30.01 4.88 -19.80
N GLY A 291 -29.84 6.14 -20.23
CA GLY A 291 -28.61 6.61 -20.87
C GLY A 291 -27.39 6.50 -19.95
N ALA A 292 -27.49 6.98 -18.71
CA ALA A 292 -26.42 6.91 -17.73
C ALA A 292 -26.03 5.46 -17.42
N THR A 293 -27.01 4.56 -17.27
CA THR A 293 -26.75 3.15 -16.97
C THR A 293 -26.10 2.44 -18.16
N LEU A 294 -26.55 2.68 -19.39
CA LEU A 294 -25.93 2.12 -20.60
C LEU A 294 -24.48 2.58 -20.78
N GLY A 295 -24.23 3.88 -20.67
CA GLY A 295 -22.88 4.44 -20.78
C GLY A 295 -21.94 3.96 -19.67
N ALA A 296 -22.43 3.95 -18.42
CA ALA A 296 -21.68 3.44 -17.28
C ALA A 296 -21.36 1.94 -17.42
N SER A 297 -22.27 1.17 -18.04
CA SER A 297 -22.08 -0.26 -18.32
C SER A 297 -21.00 -0.50 -19.37
N ALA A 298 -20.98 0.29 -20.44
CA ALA A 298 -19.91 0.25 -21.46
C ALA A 298 -18.54 0.55 -20.84
N LEU A 299 -18.45 1.63 -20.06
CA LEU A 299 -17.21 2.00 -19.34
C LEU A 299 -16.79 0.90 -18.36
N PHE A 300 -17.72 0.37 -17.56
CA PHE A 300 -17.47 -0.70 -16.61
C PHE A 300 -16.89 -1.94 -17.30
N LEU A 301 -17.47 -2.36 -18.43
CA LEU A 301 -17.01 -3.52 -19.19
C LEU A 301 -15.63 -3.28 -19.80
N ALA A 302 -15.37 -2.07 -20.32
CA ALA A 302 -14.06 -1.69 -20.85
C ALA A 302 -12.97 -1.74 -19.77
N VAL A 303 -13.25 -1.16 -18.59
CA VAL A 303 -12.31 -1.19 -17.45
C VAL A 303 -12.11 -2.61 -16.95
N ARG A 304 -13.19 -3.39 -16.80
CA ARG A 304 -13.11 -4.79 -16.34
C ARG A 304 -12.27 -5.65 -17.28
N ALA A 305 -12.45 -5.50 -18.59
CA ALA A 305 -11.67 -6.23 -19.60
C ALA A 305 -10.16 -5.93 -19.51
N PHE A 306 -9.79 -4.69 -19.18
CA PHE A 306 -8.41 -4.29 -18.95
C PHE A 306 -7.86 -4.80 -17.61
N CYS A 307 -8.63 -4.65 -16.51
CA CYS A 307 -8.14 -4.92 -15.17
C CYS A 307 -7.99 -6.42 -14.83
N ILE A 308 -8.78 -7.32 -15.40
CA ILE A 308 -8.73 -8.76 -15.09
C ILE A 308 -7.32 -9.35 -15.26
N GLU A 309 -6.58 -8.93 -16.29
CA GLU A 309 -5.24 -9.49 -16.58
C GLU A 309 -4.17 -8.85 -15.71
N MET A 310 -4.25 -7.53 -15.50
CA MET A 310 -3.42 -6.82 -14.55
C MET A 310 -3.56 -7.46 -13.15
N LEU A 311 -4.79 -7.73 -12.71
CA LEU A 311 -5.08 -8.36 -11.41
C LEU A 311 -4.62 -9.81 -11.30
N LYS A 312 -4.66 -10.60 -12.39
CA LYS A 312 -4.13 -11.98 -12.42
C LYS A 312 -2.63 -12.02 -12.13
N HIS A 313 -1.88 -11.04 -12.61
CA HIS A 313 -0.44 -10.91 -12.37
C HIS A 313 -0.11 -10.17 -11.07
N MET A 314 -1.10 -9.55 -10.41
CA MET A 314 -0.95 -8.90 -9.10
C MET A 314 -0.99 -9.93 -7.96
N ALA A 315 0.21 -10.36 -7.55
CA ALA A 315 0.44 -11.44 -6.58
C ALA A 315 0.23 -11.07 -5.10
N SER A 316 -0.25 -9.87 -4.75
CA SER A 316 -0.35 -9.46 -3.33
C SER A 316 -1.57 -10.06 -2.61
N PRO A 317 -1.38 -10.82 -1.51
CA PRO A 317 -2.49 -11.33 -0.69
C PRO A 317 -3.40 -10.23 -0.14
N PHE A 318 -2.87 -9.02 0.09
CA PHE A 318 -3.64 -7.86 0.55
C PHE A 318 -4.66 -7.41 -0.49
N LEU A 319 -4.22 -7.24 -1.74
CA LEU A 319 -5.09 -6.80 -2.83
C LEU A 319 -6.21 -7.81 -3.09
N LYS A 320 -5.87 -9.11 -3.12
CA LYS A 320 -6.86 -10.20 -3.24
C LYS A 320 -7.89 -10.17 -2.10
N LYS A 321 -7.46 -9.87 -0.87
CA LYS A 321 -8.36 -9.71 0.29
C LYS A 321 -9.27 -8.48 0.13
N MET A 322 -8.73 -7.36 -0.34
CA MET A 322 -9.48 -6.13 -0.58
C MET A 322 -10.54 -6.31 -1.67
N ILE A 323 -10.19 -6.91 -2.81
CA ILE A 323 -11.13 -7.25 -3.90
C ILE A 323 -12.25 -8.15 -3.39
N LYS A 324 -11.90 -9.25 -2.70
CA LYS A 324 -12.90 -10.17 -2.11
C LYS A 324 -13.81 -9.46 -1.12
N GLY A 325 -13.26 -8.57 -0.28
CA GLY A 325 -14.03 -7.79 0.68
C GLY A 325 -15.02 -6.84 0.01
N PHE A 326 -14.60 -6.16 -1.06
CA PHE A 326 -15.47 -5.29 -1.84
C PHE A 326 -16.58 -6.10 -2.54
N GLN A 327 -16.22 -7.21 -3.19
CA GLN A 327 -17.17 -8.09 -3.90
C GLN A 327 -18.25 -8.65 -2.98
N LYS A 328 -17.90 -9.05 -1.75
CA LYS A 328 -18.84 -9.65 -0.78
C LYS A 328 -20.04 -8.73 -0.48
N ASN A 329 -19.81 -7.43 -0.40
CA ASN A 329 -20.83 -6.43 -0.04
C ASN A 329 -21.04 -5.40 -1.17
N ALA A 330 -20.72 -5.77 -2.42
CA ALA A 330 -20.69 -4.83 -3.54
C ALA A 330 -22.03 -4.12 -3.76
N TRP A 331 -23.15 -4.79 -3.49
CA TRP A 331 -24.48 -4.20 -3.60
C TRP A 331 -24.64 -2.97 -2.69
N SER A 332 -24.45 -3.15 -1.38
CA SER A 332 -24.62 -2.09 -0.40
C SER A 332 -23.58 -0.98 -0.56
N TYR A 333 -22.33 -1.34 -0.85
CA TYR A 333 -21.28 -0.34 -1.07
C TYR A 333 -21.55 0.53 -2.29
N LEU A 334 -21.86 -0.08 -3.44
CA LEU A 334 -22.10 0.69 -4.66
C LEU A 334 -23.37 1.53 -4.57
N LEU A 335 -24.43 1.02 -3.93
CA LEU A 335 -25.64 1.80 -3.69
C LEU A 335 -25.35 3.00 -2.79
N PHE A 336 -24.66 2.79 -1.66
CA PHE A 336 -24.27 3.88 -0.75
C PHE A 336 -23.43 4.95 -1.44
N LEU A 337 -22.41 4.53 -2.21
CA LEU A 337 -21.53 5.46 -2.93
C LEU A 337 -22.26 6.30 -3.98
N ARG A 338 -23.39 5.83 -4.51
CA ARG A 338 -24.20 6.57 -5.50
C ARG A 338 -25.25 7.47 -4.87
N LEU A 339 -25.73 7.11 -3.69
CA LEU A 339 -26.66 7.95 -2.93
C LEU A 339 -25.96 9.11 -2.24
N VAL A 340 -24.70 8.91 -1.80
CA VAL A 340 -23.89 9.95 -1.17
C VAL A 340 -23.12 10.71 -2.25
N PRO A 341 -23.33 12.03 -2.44
CA PRO A 341 -22.71 12.82 -3.50
C PRO A 341 -21.24 13.18 -3.20
N LEU A 342 -20.49 12.32 -2.52
CA LEU A 342 -19.09 12.55 -2.16
C LEU A 342 -18.15 12.23 -3.33
N PHE A 343 -18.50 11.25 -4.15
CA PHE A 343 -17.62 10.72 -5.20
C PHE A 343 -18.17 11.01 -6.59
N PRO A 344 -17.31 11.40 -7.56
CA PRO A 344 -17.73 11.57 -8.95
C PRO A 344 -18.30 10.28 -9.55
N PHE A 345 -19.37 10.41 -10.34
CA PHE A 345 -20.05 9.27 -10.97
C PHE A 345 -19.10 8.35 -11.77
N TRP A 346 -18.21 8.96 -12.55
CA TRP A 346 -17.24 8.22 -13.35
C TRP A 346 -16.25 7.39 -12.51
N LEU A 347 -15.86 7.90 -11.34
CA LEU A 347 -14.87 7.25 -10.47
C LEU A 347 -15.44 5.95 -9.90
N ILE A 348 -16.71 5.96 -9.51
CA ILE A 348 -17.42 4.78 -8.99
C ILE A 348 -17.49 3.68 -10.07
N ASN A 349 -17.73 4.06 -11.34
CA ASN A 349 -17.83 3.13 -12.45
C ASN A 349 -16.48 2.44 -12.75
N ILE A 350 -15.39 3.20 -12.77
CA ILE A 350 -14.03 2.67 -12.92
C ILE A 350 -13.68 1.76 -11.74
N ALA A 351 -13.95 2.20 -10.50
CA ALA A 351 -13.68 1.41 -9.31
C ALA A 351 -14.42 0.07 -9.34
N ALA A 352 -15.72 0.07 -9.69
CA ALA A 352 -16.51 -1.16 -9.80
C ALA A 352 -15.94 -2.14 -10.86
N GLY A 353 -15.49 -1.61 -12.01
CA GLY A 353 -14.84 -2.41 -13.05
C GLY A 353 -13.51 -3.00 -12.58
N PHE A 354 -12.70 -2.20 -11.89
CA PHE A 354 -11.43 -2.62 -11.29
C PHE A 354 -11.62 -3.69 -10.22
N PHE A 355 -12.63 -3.59 -9.34
CA PHE A 355 -12.90 -4.59 -8.31
C PHE A 355 -13.63 -5.84 -8.82
N GLU A 356 -13.79 -5.98 -10.14
CA GLU A 356 -14.46 -7.10 -10.80
C GLU A 356 -15.84 -7.42 -10.20
N VAL A 357 -16.64 -6.38 -9.93
CA VAL A 357 -18.01 -6.57 -9.42
C VAL A 357 -18.84 -7.38 -10.42
N ASN A 358 -19.84 -8.12 -9.95
CA ASN A 358 -20.80 -8.77 -10.85
C ASN A 358 -21.53 -7.71 -11.69
N PHE A 359 -21.66 -7.94 -13.00
CA PHE A 359 -22.28 -6.98 -13.91
C PHE A 359 -23.72 -6.66 -13.54
N LEU A 360 -24.53 -7.64 -13.12
CA LEU A 360 -25.91 -7.40 -12.70
C LEU A 360 -25.98 -6.59 -11.41
N THR A 361 -25.10 -6.85 -10.45
CA THR A 361 -24.98 -6.01 -9.25
C THR A 361 -24.64 -4.58 -9.62
N PHE A 362 -23.67 -4.38 -10.51
CA PHE A 362 -23.30 -3.05 -11.00
C PHE A 362 -24.47 -2.35 -11.71
N LEU A 363 -25.14 -3.04 -12.64
CA LEU A 363 -26.25 -2.53 -13.43
C LEU A 363 -27.38 -2.01 -12.52
N TRP A 364 -27.89 -2.86 -11.62
CA TRP A 364 -29.01 -2.52 -10.77
C TRP A 364 -28.68 -1.44 -9.75
N THR A 365 -27.51 -1.53 -9.11
CA THR A 365 -27.08 -0.50 -8.16
C THR A 365 -26.84 0.84 -8.85
N THR A 366 -26.48 0.85 -10.14
CA THR A 366 -26.38 2.09 -10.94
C THR A 366 -27.76 2.63 -11.23
N PHE A 367 -28.63 1.81 -11.84
CA PHE A 367 -29.97 2.21 -12.25
C PHE A 367 -30.80 2.75 -11.07
N VAL A 368 -30.79 2.05 -9.93
CA VAL A 368 -31.54 2.45 -8.73
C VAL A 368 -30.81 3.56 -7.97
N GLY A 369 -29.49 3.46 -7.82
CA GLY A 369 -28.72 4.35 -6.95
C GLY A 369 -28.65 5.80 -7.43
N ILE A 370 -28.82 6.04 -8.74
CA ILE A 370 -28.79 7.40 -9.30
C ILE A 370 -30.18 8.05 -9.38
N ILE A 371 -31.28 7.35 -9.06
CA ILE A 371 -32.65 7.90 -9.15
C ILE A 371 -32.80 9.23 -8.42
N PRO A 372 -32.39 9.37 -7.15
CA PRO A 372 -32.60 10.63 -6.42
C PRO A 372 -31.83 11.80 -7.04
N GLY A 373 -30.59 11.56 -7.48
CA GLY A 373 -29.76 12.57 -8.12
C GLY A 373 -30.30 12.98 -9.49
N SER A 374 -30.64 12.01 -10.34
CA SER A 374 -31.21 12.25 -11.67
C SER A 374 -32.55 12.98 -11.61
N TYR A 375 -33.40 12.65 -10.64
CA TYR A 375 -34.64 13.36 -10.39
C TYR A 375 -34.38 14.82 -9.95
N ALA A 376 -33.45 15.04 -9.03
CA ALA A 376 -33.11 16.40 -8.58
C ALA A 376 -32.57 17.28 -9.73
N TYR A 377 -31.68 16.74 -10.57
CA TYR A 377 -31.12 17.49 -11.70
C TYR A 377 -32.14 17.76 -12.82
N THR A 378 -32.98 16.79 -13.15
CA THR A 378 -34.04 16.98 -14.15
C THR A 378 -35.10 17.96 -13.63
N GLN A 379 -35.45 17.89 -12.35
CA GLN A 379 -36.34 18.86 -11.72
C GLN A 379 -35.76 20.29 -11.76
N ALA A 380 -34.46 20.44 -11.51
CA ALA A 380 -33.75 21.72 -11.61
C ALA A 380 -33.62 22.24 -13.05
N GLY A 381 -33.79 21.39 -14.07
CA GLY A 381 -33.82 21.81 -15.47
C GLY A 381 -35.23 22.15 -15.98
N ALA A 382 -36.28 21.65 -15.31
CA ALA A 382 -37.67 21.89 -15.69
C ALA A 382 -38.27 23.18 -15.11
N GLY A 383 -37.62 23.78 -14.11
CA GLY A 383 -37.93 25.11 -13.56
C GLY A 383 -36.75 26.04 -13.71
#